data_AF-A0A7S4DRS8-F1
#
_entry.id   AF-A0A7S4DRS8-F1
#
_cell.length_a   1.000
_cell.length_b   1.000
_cell.length_c   1.000
_cell.angle_alpha   90.00
_cell.angle_beta   90.00
_cell.angle_gamma   90.00
#
_symmetry.space_group_name_H-M   'P 1'
#
loop_
_entity.id
_entity.type
_entity.pdbx_description
1 polymer ?
#
loop_
_entity_poly.entity_id
_entity_poly.type
_entity_poly.pdbx_seq_one_letter_code
_entity_poly.pdbx_strand_id
1 'polypeptide(L)'
;MAGGRMVYSGELKETLSFFAAKGHPCKPMFNPSDHFLDIISDKKTADTFADAYALIEGKHNIGTGSSAKGQTAASITGSSPAAHRATAIVSWCEQFRALALRRVRQWWRDPVMLVSELAQYIILGLFLGSLFRPLSQNATDGPFERYSAIFFILACLCFTPMFTVITYFEVERPLLRKETATRM
;
A
#
# COMPACT_ATOMS: atom_id res chain seq x y z
N MET A 1 6.27 14.39 16.64
CA MET A 1 7.60 14.43 15.99
C MET A 1 7.55 15.44 14.86
N ALA A 2 8.64 16.17 14.62
CA ALA A 2 8.77 17.12 13.53
C ALA A 2 10.18 17.01 12.94
N GLY A 3 10.30 16.98 11.61
CA GLY A 3 11.60 16.85 10.94
C GLY A 3 12.40 15.60 11.33
N GLY A 4 11.74 14.51 11.73
CA GLY A 4 12.39 13.30 12.22
C GLY A 4 12.87 13.35 13.68
N ARG A 5 12.64 14.47 14.38
CA ARG A 5 13.02 14.64 15.79
C ARG A 5 11.82 14.58 16.73
N MET A 6 12.05 14.06 17.94
CA MET A 6 11.03 13.98 18.99
C MET A 6 10.83 15.34 19.63
N VAL A 7 9.60 15.84 19.61
CA VAL A 7 9.23 17.16 20.16
C VAL A 7 8.69 17.00 21.57
N TYR A 8 7.88 15.97 21.80
CA TYR A 8 7.34 15.60 23.10
C TYR A 8 6.84 14.15 23.04
N SER A 9 7.04 13.41 24.13
CA SER A 9 6.46 12.08 24.39
C SER A 9 6.19 11.96 25.90
N GLY A 10 4.94 11.73 26.29
CA GLY A 10 4.53 11.78 27.70
C GLY A 10 3.02 11.78 27.87
N GLU A 11 2.54 12.06 29.10
CA GLU A 11 1.10 12.11 29.39
C GLU A 11 0.45 13.34 28.73
N LEU A 12 -0.76 13.16 28.19
CA LEU A 12 -1.51 14.22 27.51
C LEU A 12 -1.75 15.45 28.40
N LYS A 13 -1.94 15.25 29.70
CA LYS A 13 -2.18 16.33 30.68
C LYS A 13 -0.96 17.24 30.84
N GLU A 14 0.24 16.67 30.81
CA GLU A 14 1.50 17.38 30.92
C GLU A 14 1.94 18.02 29.60
N THR A 15 1.35 17.59 28.48
CA THR A 15 1.64 18.16 27.16
C THR A 15 1.21 19.63 27.11
N LEU A 16 0.03 19.95 27.63
CA LEU A 16 -0.48 21.33 27.64
C LEU A 16 0.40 22.27 28.49
N SER A 17 0.84 21.80 29.65
CA SER A 17 1.74 22.58 30.51
C SER A 17 3.13 22.74 29.88
N PHE A 18 3.64 21.74 29.16
CA PHE A 18 4.90 21.84 28.42
C PHE A 18 4.88 22.91 27.32
N PHE A 19 3.85 22.90 26.46
CA PHE A 19 3.70 23.91 25.40
C PHE A 19 3.38 25.30 25.97
N ALA A 20 2.59 25.38 27.04
CA ALA A 20 2.32 26.63 27.74
C ALA A 20 3.59 27.22 28.39
N ALA A 21 4.43 26.40 29.01
CA ALA A 21 5.70 26.82 29.63
C ALA A 21 6.70 27.41 28.62
N LYS A 22 6.55 27.05 27.35
CA LYS A 22 7.37 27.55 26.24
C LYS A 22 6.73 28.71 25.47
N GLY A 23 5.68 29.31 26.02
CA GLY A 23 5.07 30.53 25.48
C GLY A 23 3.96 30.30 24.46
N HIS A 24 3.50 29.05 24.29
CA HIS A 24 2.44 28.72 23.35
C HIS A 24 1.24 28.06 24.05
N PRO A 25 0.50 28.79 24.93
CA PRO A 25 -0.71 28.28 25.53
C PRO A 25 -1.78 28.01 24.46
N CYS A 26 -2.55 26.94 24.63
CA CYS A 26 -3.68 26.65 23.76
C CYS A 26 -4.78 27.71 23.95
N LYS A 27 -5.34 28.22 22.85
CA LYS A 27 -6.48 29.14 22.90
C LYS A 27 -7.72 28.40 23.45
N PRO A 28 -8.62 29.08 24.20
CA PRO A 28 -9.90 28.50 24.59
C PRO A 28 -10.69 28.08 23.35
N MET A 29 -11.35 26.92 23.41
CA MET A 29 -12.17 26.34 22.31
C MET A 29 -11.39 25.85 21.08
N PHE A 30 -10.06 25.79 21.11
CA PHE A 30 -9.27 25.24 20.00
C PHE A 30 -8.85 23.79 20.27
N ASN A 31 -8.79 22.96 19.23
CA ASN A 31 -8.36 21.57 19.37
C ASN A 31 -6.85 21.53 19.73
N PRO A 32 -6.45 21.01 20.90
CA PRO A 32 -5.05 21.01 21.32
C PRO A 32 -4.13 20.25 20.35
N SER A 33 -4.62 19.17 19.72
CA SER A 33 -3.83 18.43 18.74
C SER A 33 -3.48 19.27 17.51
N ASP A 34 -4.42 20.10 17.05
CA ASP A 34 -4.22 20.98 15.91
C ASP A 34 -3.26 22.13 16.27
N HIS A 35 -3.35 22.65 17.50
CA HIS A 35 -2.46 23.69 18.01
C HIS A 35 -1.01 23.21 18.08
N PHE A 36 -0.81 21.97 18.53
CA PHE A 36 0.52 21.36 18.54
C PHE A 36 1.08 21.19 17.12
N LEU A 37 0.24 20.78 16.16
CA LEU A 37 0.64 20.64 14.76
C LEU A 37 1.05 21.99 14.14
N ASP A 38 0.31 23.06 14.44
CA ASP A 38 0.63 24.41 13.98
C ASP A 38 1.97 24.89 14.53
N ILE A 39 2.23 24.70 15.83
CA ILE A 39 3.50 25.12 16.46
C ILE A 39 4.69 24.36 15.88
N ILE A 40 4.55 23.05 15.65
CA ILE A 40 5.65 22.21 15.15
C ILE A 40 5.78 22.23 13.63
N SER A 41 4.85 22.89 12.92
CA SER A 41 4.95 23.12 11.48
C SER A 41 6.07 24.11 11.13
N ASP A 42 6.33 25.09 12.00
CA ASP A 42 7.47 25.98 11.88
C ASP A 42 8.75 25.27 12.34
N LYS A 43 9.65 25.06 11.39
CA LYS A 43 10.89 24.29 11.59
C LYS A 43 11.74 24.85 12.73
N LYS A 44 11.86 26.18 12.85
CA LYS A 44 12.69 26.81 13.90
C LYS A 44 12.13 26.54 15.30
N THR A 45 10.81 26.64 15.40
CA THR A 45 10.06 26.42 16.63
C THR A 45 10.13 24.94 17.01
N ALA A 46 9.82 24.05 16.06
CA ALA A 46 9.94 22.60 16.23
C ALA A 46 11.34 22.15 16.68
N ASP A 47 12.39 22.74 16.11
CA ASP A 47 13.78 22.46 16.46
C ASP A 47 14.10 22.85 17.91
N THR A 48 13.63 24.03 18.33
CA THR A 48 13.81 24.54 19.70
C THR A 48 13.10 23.67 20.74
N PHE A 49 11.89 23.19 20.42
CA PHE A 49 11.16 22.27 21.27
C PHE A 49 11.80 20.88 21.33
N ALA A 50 12.31 20.37 20.20
CA ALA A 50 13.01 19.09 20.15
C ALA A 50 14.30 19.11 20.98
N ASP A 51 15.09 20.19 20.92
CA ASP A 51 16.31 20.32 21.73
C ASP A 51 15.98 20.45 23.22
N ALA A 52 14.93 21.19 23.56
CA ALA A 52 14.45 21.31 24.93
C ALA A 52 13.97 19.97 25.49
N TYR A 53 13.25 19.18 24.69
CA TYR A 53 12.77 17.87 25.09
C TYR A 53 13.91 16.86 25.24
N ALA A 54 14.89 16.86 24.32
CA ALA A 54 16.09 16.03 24.41
C ALA A 54 16.92 16.31 25.67
N LEU A 55 17.01 17.57 26.12
CA LEU A 55 17.65 17.94 27.38
C LEU A 55 16.88 17.44 28.61
N ILE A 56 15.55 17.40 28.54
CA ILE A 56 14.69 16.92 29.63
C ILE A 56 14.77 15.40 29.73
N GLU A 57 14.68 14.67 28.60
CA GLU A 57 14.92 13.21 28.57
C GLU A 57 16.34 12.86 29.01
N GLY A 58 17.35 13.59 28.54
CA GLY A 58 18.74 13.40 28.95
C GLY A 58 18.97 13.56 30.45
N LYS A 59 18.25 14.47 31.10
CA LYS A 59 18.26 14.64 32.56
C LYS A 59 17.43 13.59 33.30
N HIS A 60 16.30 13.18 32.75
CA HIS A 60 15.43 12.13 33.32
C HIS A 60 16.14 10.77 33.38
N ASN A 61 17.11 10.54 32.48
CA ASN A 61 17.94 9.34 32.46
C ASN A 61 19.09 9.32 33.50
N ILE A 62 19.45 10.46 34.13
CA ILE A 62 20.60 10.55 35.06
C ILE A 62 20.16 10.61 36.54
N GLY A 63 18.95 11.11 36.84
CA GLY A 63 18.46 11.28 38.23
C GLY A 63 17.56 10.17 38.77
N THR A 64 17.05 9.29 37.91
CA THR A 64 16.10 8.23 38.28
C THR A 64 16.26 7.08 37.30
N GLY A 65 16.94 6.02 37.72
CA GLY A 65 16.88 4.72 37.05
C GLY A 65 15.48 4.10 37.18
N SER A 66 14.48 4.68 36.51
CA SER A 66 13.17 4.09 36.16
C SER A 66 12.20 5.22 35.80
N SER A 67 11.97 5.45 34.51
CA SER A 67 10.63 5.35 33.91
C SER A 67 10.65 5.62 32.41
N ALA A 68 11.54 4.94 31.68
CA ALA A 68 11.10 4.31 30.42
C ALA A 68 10.47 2.96 30.78
N LYS A 69 9.49 2.97 31.71
CA LYS A 69 8.55 1.88 31.78
C LYS A 69 7.61 2.17 30.63
N GLY A 70 7.87 1.51 29.50
CA GLY A 70 6.77 1.08 28.66
C GLY A 70 5.71 0.56 29.62
N GLN A 71 4.61 1.31 29.72
CA GLN A 71 3.43 0.81 30.39
C GLN A 71 3.00 -0.40 29.57
N THR A 72 3.55 -1.54 29.97
CA THR A 72 2.83 -2.79 30.03
C THR A 72 1.41 -2.45 30.42
N ALA A 73 0.51 -2.64 29.47
CA ALA A 73 -0.93 -2.68 29.64
C ALA A 73 -1.29 -3.75 30.68
N ALA A 74 -1.10 -3.42 31.96
CA ALA A 74 -1.33 -4.30 33.09
C ALA A 74 -1.98 -3.49 34.22
N SER A 75 -3.17 -2.96 33.94
CA SER A 75 -4.26 -2.71 34.91
C SER A 75 -5.40 -1.92 34.24
N ILE A 76 -6.03 -2.52 33.24
CA ILE A 76 -7.45 -2.25 32.96
C ILE A 76 -8.18 -3.53 33.34
N THR A 77 -8.71 -3.57 34.56
CA THR A 77 -9.78 -4.51 34.95
C THR A 77 -11.05 -4.04 34.28
N GLY A 78 -11.09 -4.21 32.96
CA GLY A 78 -12.16 -3.86 32.06
C GLY A 78 -11.87 -4.65 30.80
N SER A 79 -12.73 -5.60 30.50
CA SER A 79 -12.67 -6.50 29.34
C SER A 79 -12.12 -5.81 28.10
N SER A 80 -10.82 -5.96 27.84
CA SER A 80 -10.18 -5.46 26.63
C SER A 80 -10.48 -6.46 25.51
N PRO A 81 -11.26 -6.11 24.48
CA PRO A 81 -11.41 -6.98 23.34
C PRO A 81 -10.11 -6.94 22.53
N ALA A 82 -9.61 -8.13 22.19
CA ALA A 82 -8.69 -8.36 21.10
C ALA A 82 -7.22 -7.90 21.29
N ALA A 83 -6.52 -8.55 22.22
CA ALA A 83 -5.21 -9.11 21.90
C ALA A 83 -5.36 -10.36 21.00
N HIS A 84 -6.13 -10.26 19.91
CA HIS A 84 -6.17 -11.26 18.84
C HIS A 84 -5.13 -10.88 17.78
N ARG A 85 -3.85 -11.00 18.13
CA ARG A 85 -2.78 -11.15 17.13
C ARG A 85 -2.12 -12.50 17.29
N ALA A 86 -2.94 -13.54 17.39
CA ALA A 86 -2.52 -14.85 16.93
C ALA A 86 -2.56 -14.78 15.40
N THR A 87 -1.43 -14.50 14.76
CA THR A 87 -1.26 -14.76 13.33
C THR A 87 -1.39 -16.26 13.15
N ALA A 88 -2.61 -16.75 12.91
CA ALA A 88 -2.83 -18.12 12.54
C ALA A 88 -1.99 -18.38 11.29
N ILE A 89 -0.97 -19.23 11.42
CA ILE A 89 -0.10 -19.62 10.32
C ILE A 89 -0.94 -20.54 9.44
N VAL A 90 -1.69 -19.94 8.52
CA VAL A 90 -2.48 -20.66 7.52
C VAL A 90 -1.52 -21.43 6.61
N SER A 91 -1.89 -22.63 6.18
CA SER A 91 -1.05 -23.42 5.28
C SER A 91 -0.83 -22.67 3.94
N TRP A 92 0.31 -22.89 3.29
CA TRP A 92 0.65 -22.21 2.04
C TRP A 92 -0.41 -22.44 0.94
N CYS A 93 -0.94 -23.66 0.81
CA CYS A 93 -1.98 -23.99 -0.17
C CYS A 93 -3.29 -23.25 0.08
N GLU A 94 -3.70 -23.09 1.34
CA GLU A 94 -4.92 -22.34 1.68
C GLU A 94 -4.75 -20.85 1.41
N GLN A 95 -3.56 -20.29 1.70
CA GLN A 95 -3.23 -18.91 1.34
C GLN A 95 -3.27 -18.72 -0.18
N PHE A 96 -2.63 -19.62 -0.94
CA PHE A 96 -2.64 -19.58 -2.40
C PHE A 96 -4.06 -19.67 -2.95
N ARG A 97 -4.87 -20.65 -2.49
CA ARG A 97 -6.26 -20.82 -2.91
C ARG A 97 -7.11 -19.57 -2.60
N ALA A 98 -6.99 -19.04 -1.39
CA ALA A 98 -7.73 -17.85 -0.97
C ALA A 98 -7.38 -16.63 -1.83
N LEU A 99 -6.09 -16.44 -2.11
CA LEU A 99 -5.62 -15.37 -2.98
C LEU A 99 -6.08 -15.58 -4.42
N ALA A 100 -5.93 -16.78 -4.98
CA ALA A 100 -6.36 -17.10 -6.34
C ALA A 100 -7.88 -16.88 -6.53
N LEU A 101 -8.72 -17.35 -5.60
CA LEU A 101 -10.16 -17.11 -5.64
C LEU A 101 -10.51 -15.63 -5.52
N ARG A 102 -9.79 -14.87 -4.67
CA ARG A 102 -9.94 -13.43 -4.57
C ARG A 102 -9.56 -12.74 -5.89
N ARG A 103 -8.50 -13.20 -6.57
CA ARG A 103 -8.09 -12.69 -7.89
C ARG A 103 -9.14 -12.97 -8.96
N VAL A 104 -9.62 -14.22 -9.06
CA VAL A 104 -10.67 -14.58 -10.03
C VAL A 104 -11.96 -13.78 -9.78
N ARG A 105 -12.35 -13.62 -8.51
CA ARG A 105 -13.54 -12.84 -8.14
C ARG A 105 -13.37 -11.35 -8.45
N GLN A 106 -12.18 -10.79 -8.20
CA GLN A 106 -11.88 -9.41 -8.54
C GLN A 106 -11.96 -9.20 -10.06
N TRP A 107 -11.32 -10.10 -10.82
CA TRP A 107 -11.31 -10.07 -12.27
C TRP A 107 -12.72 -10.12 -12.87
N TRP A 108 -13.60 -11.00 -12.36
CA TRP A 108 -14.97 -11.10 -12.85
C TRP A 108 -15.85 -9.90 -12.45
N ARG A 109 -15.53 -9.20 -11.36
CA ARG A 109 -16.27 -8.02 -10.91
C ARG A 109 -15.85 -6.73 -11.61
N ASP A 110 -14.83 -6.78 -12.46
CA ASP A 110 -14.32 -5.63 -13.21
C ASP A 110 -14.65 -5.77 -14.72
N PRO A 111 -15.93 -5.61 -15.10
CA PRO A 111 -16.40 -5.92 -16.46
C PRO A 111 -15.78 -5.01 -17.52
N VAL A 112 -15.32 -3.81 -17.16
CA VAL A 112 -14.69 -2.87 -18.09
C VAL A 112 -13.41 -3.46 -18.66
N MET A 113 -12.55 -4.01 -17.79
CA MET A 113 -11.30 -4.63 -18.22
C MET A 113 -11.57 -5.86 -19.08
N LEU A 114 -12.49 -6.73 -18.65
CA LEU A 114 -12.87 -7.94 -19.39
C LEU A 114 -13.47 -7.61 -20.77
N VAL A 115 -14.36 -6.63 -20.86
CA VAL A 115 -14.98 -6.22 -22.13
C VAL A 115 -13.95 -5.58 -23.06
N SER A 116 -13.06 -4.72 -22.55
CA SER A 116 -12.00 -4.14 -23.37
C SER A 116 -11.06 -5.19 -23.95
N GLU A 117 -10.76 -6.22 -23.17
CA GLU A 117 -9.91 -7.33 -23.60
C GLU A 117 -10.62 -8.24 -24.61
N LEU A 118 -11.91 -8.52 -24.45
CA LEU A 118 -12.67 -9.23 -25.50
C LEU A 118 -12.78 -8.41 -26.78
N ALA A 119 -13.06 -7.10 -26.66
CA ALA A 119 -13.20 -6.21 -27.81
C ALA A 119 -11.90 -6.14 -28.65
N GLN A 120 -10.73 -6.04 -28.00
CA GLN A 120 -9.46 -6.01 -28.73
C GLN A 120 -9.20 -7.31 -29.51
N TYR A 121 -9.53 -8.49 -28.94
CA TYR A 121 -9.38 -9.77 -29.64
C TYR A 121 -10.35 -9.91 -30.82
N ILE A 122 -11.58 -9.41 -30.69
CA ILE A 122 -12.56 -9.38 -31.79
C ILE A 122 -12.03 -8.52 -32.94
N ILE A 123 -11.55 -7.31 -32.64
CA ILE A 123 -11.00 -6.39 -33.66
C ILE A 123 -9.76 -7.00 -34.32
N LEU A 124 -8.84 -7.55 -33.52
CA LEU A 124 -7.64 -8.22 -34.00
C LEU A 124 -7.97 -9.43 -34.89
N GLY A 125 -8.96 -10.23 -34.50
CA GLY A 125 -9.43 -11.39 -35.26
C GLY A 125 -10.06 -10.99 -36.59
N LEU A 126 -10.88 -9.94 -36.61
CA LEU A 126 -11.44 -9.38 -37.86
C LEU A 126 -10.34 -8.83 -38.76
N PHE A 127 -9.34 -8.15 -38.19
CA PHE A 127 -8.19 -7.62 -38.94
C PHE A 127 -7.36 -8.75 -39.57
N LEU A 128 -6.90 -9.72 -38.78
CA LEU A 128 -6.15 -10.89 -39.27
C LEU A 128 -6.97 -11.72 -40.27
N GLY A 129 -8.26 -11.92 -40.02
CA GLY A 129 -9.16 -12.63 -40.93
C GLY A 129 -9.36 -11.91 -42.26
N SER A 130 -9.35 -10.57 -42.25
CA SER A 130 -9.40 -9.78 -43.50
C SER A 130 -8.09 -9.82 -44.28
N LEU A 131 -6.95 -9.90 -43.57
CA LEU A 131 -5.60 -9.92 -44.16
C LEU A 131 -5.34 -11.23 -44.93
N PHE A 132 -5.75 -12.37 -44.37
CA PHE A 132 -5.55 -13.71 -44.96
C PHE A 132 -6.77 -14.21 -45.75
N ARG A 133 -7.69 -13.32 -46.13
CA ARG A 133 -8.91 -13.68 -46.86
C ARG A 133 -8.65 -14.29 -48.25
N PRO A 134 -7.72 -13.78 -49.08
CA PRO A 134 -7.41 -14.39 -50.36
C PRO A 134 -6.37 -15.51 -50.15
N LEU A 135 -6.77 -16.59 -49.49
CA LEU A 135 -5.88 -17.74 -49.31
C LEU A 135 -5.86 -18.56 -50.60
N SER A 136 -4.70 -18.64 -51.24
CA SER A 136 -4.50 -19.39 -52.47
C SER A 136 -4.76 -20.88 -52.23
N GLN A 137 -5.68 -21.48 -53.01
CA GLN A 137 -5.91 -22.94 -52.98
C GLN A 137 -4.88 -23.71 -53.84
N ASN A 138 -3.91 -23.00 -54.42
CA ASN A 138 -2.88 -23.62 -55.24
C ASN A 138 -1.97 -24.49 -54.36
N ALA A 139 -1.65 -25.69 -54.86
CA ALA A 139 -0.82 -26.66 -54.13
C ALA A 139 0.60 -26.17 -53.83
N THR A 140 1.12 -25.19 -54.59
CA THR A 140 2.49 -24.69 -54.46
C THR A 140 2.63 -23.57 -53.43
N ASP A 141 1.70 -22.59 -53.42
CA ASP A 141 1.81 -21.39 -52.57
C ASP A 141 0.91 -21.44 -51.32
N GLY A 142 -0.18 -22.22 -51.37
CA GLY A 142 -1.17 -22.31 -50.29
C GLY A 142 -0.62 -22.78 -48.93
N PRO A 143 0.34 -23.73 -48.85
CA PRO A 143 0.94 -24.13 -47.58
C PRO A 143 1.72 -23.00 -46.89
N PHE A 144 2.49 -22.22 -47.64
CA PHE A 144 3.30 -21.12 -47.10
C PHE A 144 2.43 -20.00 -46.50
N GLU A 145 1.38 -19.60 -47.23
CA GLU A 145 0.41 -18.60 -46.75
C GLU A 145 -0.27 -19.04 -45.44
N ARG A 146 -0.63 -20.33 -45.32
CA ARG A 146 -1.22 -20.90 -44.10
C ARG A 146 -0.26 -20.89 -42.92
N TYR A 147 1.00 -21.27 -43.12
CA TYR A 147 2.01 -21.22 -42.06
C TYR A 147 2.24 -19.78 -41.59
N SER A 148 2.29 -18.82 -42.52
CA SER A 148 2.42 -17.40 -42.17
C SER A 148 1.21 -16.90 -41.38
N ALA A 149 -0.01 -17.30 -41.74
CA ALA A 149 -1.23 -16.94 -41.02
C ALA A 149 -1.23 -17.48 -39.57
N ILE A 150 -0.89 -18.75 -39.38
CA ILE A 150 -0.80 -19.36 -38.05
C ILE A 150 0.29 -18.70 -37.21
N PHE A 151 1.45 -18.41 -37.82
CA PHE A 151 2.54 -17.71 -37.15
C PHE A 151 2.12 -16.31 -36.67
N PHE A 152 1.49 -15.51 -37.54
CA PHE A 152 1.01 -14.18 -37.17
C PHE A 152 -0.09 -14.22 -36.11
N ILE A 153 -1.03 -15.16 -36.18
CA ILE A 153 -2.06 -15.35 -35.15
C ILE A 153 -1.41 -15.67 -33.79
N LEU A 154 -0.45 -16.61 -33.75
CA LEU A 154 0.26 -16.97 -32.53
C LEU A 154 1.08 -15.80 -31.97
N ALA A 155 1.77 -15.05 -32.83
CA ALA A 155 2.51 -13.87 -32.42
C ALA A 155 1.59 -12.83 -31.76
N CYS A 156 0.46 -12.51 -32.40
CA CYS A 156 -0.49 -11.55 -31.85
C CYS A 156 -1.14 -12.06 -30.55
N LEU A 157 -1.45 -13.36 -30.44
CA LEU A 157 -1.97 -13.97 -29.21
C LEU A 157 -0.94 -14.00 -28.06
N CYS A 158 0.35 -14.02 -28.35
CA CYS A 158 1.40 -13.92 -27.33
C CYS A 158 1.63 -12.48 -26.85
N PHE A 159 1.65 -11.52 -27.78
CA PHE A 159 1.95 -10.12 -27.45
C PHE A 159 0.80 -9.40 -26.76
N THR A 160 -0.46 -9.68 -27.14
CA THR A 160 -1.63 -9.00 -26.59
C THR A 160 -1.77 -9.16 -25.06
N PRO A 161 -1.77 -10.38 -24.48
CA PRO A 161 -1.89 -10.56 -23.03
C PRO A 161 -0.64 -10.11 -22.28
N MET A 162 0.54 -10.11 -22.92
CA MET A 162 1.77 -9.62 -22.29
C MET A 162 1.64 -8.15 -21.88
N PHE A 163 1.06 -7.32 -22.74
CA PHE A 163 0.83 -5.90 -22.46
C PHE A 163 -0.18 -5.70 -21.31
N THR A 164 -1.26 -6.49 -21.28
CA THR A 164 -2.22 -6.49 -20.17
C THR A 164 -1.55 -6.79 -18.83
N VAL A 165 -0.70 -7.81 -18.78
CA VAL A 165 -0.01 -8.21 -17.53
C VAL A 165 0.94 -7.11 -17.04
N ILE A 166 1.69 -6.47 -17.93
CA ILE A 166 2.65 -5.40 -17.56
C ILE A 166 1.92 -4.24 -16.91
N THR A 167 0.88 -3.72 -17.56
CA THR A 167 0.12 -2.56 -17.08
C THR A 167 -0.63 -2.86 -15.79
N TYR A 168 -1.21 -4.06 -15.68
CA TYR A 168 -1.95 -4.46 -14.50
C TYR A 168 -1.04 -4.70 -13.28
N PHE A 169 0.14 -5.29 -13.50
CA PHE A 169 1.08 -5.56 -12.41
C PHE A 169 1.62 -4.28 -11.76
N GLU A 170 1.82 -3.20 -12.52
CA GLU A 170 2.24 -1.90 -11.97
C GLU A 170 1.25 -1.34 -10.95
N VAL A 171 -0.06 -1.50 -11.21
CA VAL A 171 -1.13 -1.07 -10.31
C VAL A 171 -1.18 -1.92 -9.03
N GLU A 172 -0.90 -3.21 -9.12
CA GLU A 172 -1.00 -4.14 -7.98
C GLU A 172 0.25 -4.20 -7.09
N ARG A 173 1.42 -3.90 -7.63
CA ARG A 173 2.70 -3.86 -6.88
C ARG A 173 2.63 -3.11 -5.53
N PRO A 174 2.08 -1.89 -5.41
CA PRO A 174 2.04 -1.17 -4.14
C PRO A 174 1.16 -1.87 -3.09
N LEU A 175 0.10 -2.57 -3.51
CA LEU A 175 -0.74 -3.35 -2.61
C LEU A 175 0.04 -4.54 -2.04
N LEU A 176 0.74 -5.29 -2.90
CA LEU A 176 1.58 -6.41 -2.48
C LEU A 176 2.65 -5.96 -1.49
N ARG A 177 3.29 -4.81 -1.74
CA ARG A 177 4.30 -4.26 -0.84
C ARG A 177 3.74 -3.88 0.54
N LYS A 178 2.48 -3.43 0.61
CA LYS A 178 1.79 -3.16 1.89
C LYS A 178 1.46 -4.46 2.63
N GLU A 179 0.94 -5.47 1.91
CA GLU A 179 0.58 -6.77 2.49
C GLU A 179 1.81 -7.54 3.00
N THR A 180 2.95 -7.47 2.31
CA THR A 180 4.21 -8.07 2.78
C THR A 180 4.80 -7.32 3.96
N ALA A 181 4.76 -5.99 3.97
CA ALA A 181 5.26 -5.17 5.08
C ALA A 181 4.46 -5.34 6.38
N THR A 182 3.21 -5.80 6.30
CA THR A 182 2.37 -6.08 7.49
C THR A 182 2.68 -7.45 8.10
N ARG A 183 3.37 -8.34 7.37
CA ARG A 183 3.73 -9.69 7.82
C ARG A 183 5.16 -9.80 8.36
N MET A 184 6.02 -8.80 8.15
CA MET A 184 7.34 -8.68 8.77
C MET A 184 7.23 -7.93 10.09
#